data_AF-A0A358MGC2-F1
#
_entry.id   AF-A0A358MGC2-F1
#
_cell.length_a   1.000
_cell.length_b   1.000
_cell.length_c   1.000
_cell.angle_alpha   90.00
_cell.angle_beta   90.00
_cell.angle_gamma   90.00
#
_symmetry.space_group_name_H-M   'P 1'
#
loop_
_entity.id
_entity.type
_entity.pdbx_description
1 polymer ?
#
loop_
_entity_poly.entity_id
_entity_poly.type
_entity_poly.pdbx_seq_one_letter_code
_entity_poly.pdbx_strand_id
1 'polypeptide(L)'
;VRLVPHVWGTGVQIAASLQWLAAQLPDPPRRDAIAPILEFDRTPNPFRQAILNTPIEHHNGMVMIPNTPGLGITINRDALENYRLKE
;
A
#
# COMPACT_ATOMS: atom_id res chain seq x y z
N VAL A 1 -3.99 -0.28 22.90
CA VAL A 1 -3.94 1.01 22.13
C VAL A 1 -4.14 0.65 20.67
N ARG A 2 -5.05 1.32 19.94
CA ARG A 2 -5.31 0.98 18.54
C ARG A 2 -4.15 1.44 17.66
N LEU A 3 -3.69 0.57 16.77
CA LEU A 3 -2.64 0.87 15.80
C LEU A 3 -3.26 1.07 14.42
N VAL A 4 -2.98 2.20 13.78
CA VAL A 4 -3.36 2.51 12.40
C VAL A 4 -2.11 3.09 11.74
N PRO A 5 -1.54 2.46 10.71
CA PRO A 5 -0.28 2.90 10.13
C PRO A 5 -0.48 4.21 9.37
N HIS A 6 0.47 5.12 9.53
CA HIS A 6 0.63 6.25 8.63
C HIS A 6 1.26 5.75 7.33
N VAL A 7 0.68 6.11 6.19
CA VAL A 7 1.06 5.61 4.86
C VAL A 7 1.27 6.77 3.91
N TRP A 8 2.53 7.22 3.82
CA TRP A 8 2.97 8.26 2.91
C TRP A 8 4.12 7.75 2.05
N GLY A 9 3.93 7.69 0.73
CA GLY A 9 4.96 7.22 -0.19
C GLY A 9 4.41 6.66 -1.49
N THR A 10 5.20 5.78 -2.11
CA THR A 10 4.87 5.13 -3.39
C THR A 10 4.17 3.79 -3.17
N GLY A 11 3.86 3.10 -4.27
CA GLY A 11 3.24 1.77 -4.27
C GLY A 11 3.99 0.73 -3.44
N VAL A 12 5.32 0.89 -3.24
CA VAL A 12 6.09 0.02 -2.34
C VAL A 12 5.67 0.20 -0.87
N GLN A 13 5.53 1.45 -0.40
CA GLN A 13 5.07 1.76 0.95
C GLN A 13 3.62 1.33 1.16
N ILE A 14 2.78 1.51 0.15
CA ILE A 14 1.38 1.06 0.17
C ILE A 14 1.33 -0.47 0.31
N ALA A 15 2.09 -1.21 -0.51
CA ALA A 15 2.14 -2.68 -0.45
C ALA A 15 2.63 -3.20 0.91
N ALA A 16 3.70 -2.61 1.46
CA ALA A 16 4.21 -2.97 2.78
C ALA A 16 3.17 -2.75 3.88
N SER A 17 2.48 -1.60 3.83
CA SER A 17 1.42 -1.27 4.79
C SER A 17 0.24 -2.23 4.68
N LEU A 18 -0.16 -2.63 3.47
CA LEU A 18 -1.22 -3.62 3.25
C LEU A 18 -0.87 -5.00 3.83
N GLN A 19 0.37 -5.47 3.64
CA GLN A 19 0.80 -6.75 4.25
C GLN A 19 0.77 -6.69 5.78
N TRP A 20 1.16 -5.56 6.38
CA TRP A 20 1.07 -5.37 7.82
C TRP A 20 -0.39 -5.34 8.31
N LEU A 21 -1.28 -4.62 7.61
CA LEU A 21 -2.71 -4.58 7.92
C LEU A 21 -3.35 -5.98 7.81
N ALA A 22 -2.93 -6.80 6.85
CA ALA A 22 -3.40 -8.18 6.68
C ALA A 22 -3.06 -9.07 7.88
N ALA A 23 -1.90 -8.84 8.49
CA ALA A 23 -1.40 -9.62 9.63
C ALA A 23 -1.85 -9.05 10.99
N GLN A 24 -2.49 -7.88 11.02
CA GLN A 24 -2.87 -7.23 12.26
C GLN A 24 -3.99 -8.01 12.96
N LEU A 25 -3.70 -8.49 14.18
CA LEU A 25 -4.70 -9.13 15.03
C LEU A 25 -5.64 -8.08 15.64
N PRO A 26 -6.95 -8.36 15.71
CA PRO A 26 -7.87 -7.51 16.47
C PRO A 26 -7.49 -7.43 17.95
N ASP A 27 -7.55 -6.22 18.50
CA ASP A 27 -7.37 -5.97 19.94
C ASP A 27 -8.54 -5.12 20.48
N PRO A 28 -9.48 -5.71 21.26
CA PRO A 28 -9.54 -7.12 21.66
C PRO A 28 -10.07 -8.06 20.54
N PRO A 29 -9.75 -9.37 20.58
CA PRO A 29 -10.35 -10.36 19.70
C PRO A 29 -11.86 -10.49 19.93
N ARG A 30 -12.66 -10.40 18.86
CA ARG A 30 -14.13 -10.57 18.90
C ARG A 30 -14.69 -10.89 17.51
N ARG A 31 -15.93 -11.40 17.46
CA ARG A 31 -16.64 -11.76 16.21
C ARG A 31 -16.69 -10.59 15.22
N ASP A 32 -17.11 -9.42 15.68
CA ASP A 32 -17.20 -8.19 14.88
C ASP A 32 -16.09 -7.22 15.27
N ALA A 33 -14.86 -7.60 14.92
CA ALA A 33 -13.67 -6.79 15.13
C ALA A 33 -13.72 -5.48 14.32
N ILE A 34 -13.06 -4.43 14.83
CA ILE A 34 -12.87 -3.20 14.05
C ILE A 34 -11.79 -3.49 13.01
N ALA A 35 -12.15 -3.42 11.73
CA ALA A 35 -11.21 -3.59 10.64
C ALA A 35 -10.16 -2.46 10.61
N PRO A 36 -8.94 -2.76 10.14
CA PRO A 36 -7.97 -1.73 9.83
C PRO A 36 -8.48 -0.82 8.70
N ILE A 37 -7.97 0.41 8.69
CA ILE A 37 -8.15 1.35 7.59
C ILE A 37 -6.77 1.66 7.00
N LEU A 38 -6.74 1.95 5.71
CA LEU A 38 -5.54 2.34 5.00
C LEU A 38 -5.58 3.84 4.73
N GLU A 39 -4.55 4.57 5.12
CA GLU A 39 -4.33 5.93 4.63
C GLU A 39 -3.95 5.89 3.15
N PHE A 40 -4.63 6.68 2.32
CA PHE A 40 -4.42 6.70 0.88
C PHE A 40 -4.34 8.14 0.37
N ASP A 41 -3.12 8.63 0.19
CA ASP A 41 -2.86 9.97 -0.34
C ASP A 41 -3.36 10.12 -1.79
N ARG A 42 -4.13 11.19 -2.03
CA ARG A 42 -4.71 11.55 -3.34
C ARG A 42 -4.08 12.80 -3.96
N THR A 43 -3.06 13.39 -3.32
CA THR A 43 -2.33 14.51 -3.90
C THR A 43 -1.58 14.09 -5.18
N PRO A 44 -1.27 15.00 -6.11
CA PRO A 44 -0.53 14.66 -7.32
C PRO A 44 0.87 14.11 -7.01
N ASN A 45 1.13 12.87 -7.44
CA ASN A 45 2.46 12.26 -7.43
C ASN A 45 2.57 11.29 -8.62
N PRO A 46 3.29 11.67 -9.69
CA PRO A 46 3.28 10.91 -10.95
C PRO A 46 4.00 9.55 -10.84
N PHE A 47 4.89 9.37 -9.86
CA PHE A 47 5.64 8.12 -9.67
C PHE A 47 5.06 7.23 -8.58
N ARG A 48 3.99 7.64 -7.88
CA ARG A 48 3.38 6.85 -6.78
C ARG A 48 3.08 5.42 -7.23
N GLN A 49 2.29 5.28 -8.28
CA GLN A 49 1.91 3.97 -8.82
C GLN A 49 2.80 3.52 -9.99
N ALA A 50 3.40 4.47 -10.72
CA ALA A 50 4.11 4.17 -11.96
C ALA A 50 5.34 3.25 -11.76
N ILE A 51 5.92 3.23 -10.55
CA ILE A 51 7.03 2.33 -10.23
C ILE A 51 6.62 0.86 -10.04
N LEU A 52 5.32 0.55 -10.10
CA LEU A 52 4.78 -0.81 -10.08
C LEU A 52 4.30 -1.20 -11.49
N ASN A 53 4.46 -2.46 -11.88
CA ASN A 53 3.86 -2.97 -13.13
C ASN A 53 2.33 -3.05 -13.03
N THR A 54 1.81 -3.25 -11.82
CA THR A 54 0.37 -3.27 -11.53
C THR A 54 0.10 -2.27 -10.41
N PRO A 55 -0.60 -1.15 -10.68
CA PRO A 55 -0.96 -0.17 -9.66
C PRO A 55 -1.80 -0.76 -8.53
N ILE A 56 -1.59 -0.26 -7.32
CA ILE A 56 -2.46 -0.56 -6.17
C ILE A 56 -3.43 0.60 -6.01
N GLU A 57 -4.65 0.44 -6.51
CA GLU A 57 -5.69 1.46 -6.41
C GLU A 57 -6.90 0.97 -5.63
N HIS A 58 -7.71 1.92 -5.16
CA HIS A 58 -8.97 1.61 -4.52
C HIS A 58 -10.10 1.47 -5.54
N HIS A 59 -10.99 0.51 -5.31
CA HIS A 59 -12.27 0.41 -6.00
C HIS A 59 -13.37 0.68 -4.97
N ASN A 60 -14.10 1.78 -5.13
CA ASN A 60 -15.15 2.22 -4.18
C ASN A 60 -14.67 2.31 -2.72
N GLY A 61 -13.47 2.87 -2.50
CA GLY A 61 -12.88 3.04 -1.17
C GLY A 61 -12.23 1.78 -0.59
N MET A 62 -12.23 0.66 -1.32
CA MET A 62 -11.62 -0.61 -0.88
C MET A 62 -10.34 -0.90 -1.67
N VAL A 63 -9.27 -1.29 -0.99
CA VAL A 63 -8.00 -1.68 -1.61
C VAL A 63 -7.78 -3.16 -1.41
N MET A 64 -7.46 -3.87 -2.49
CA MET A 64 -7.15 -5.30 -2.44
C MET A 64 -5.71 -5.50 -1.95
N ILE A 65 -5.52 -6.46 -1.03
CA ILE A 65 -4.21 -6.84 -0.51
C ILE A 65 -3.55 -7.78 -1.53
N PRO A 66 -2.32 -7.48 -2.03
CA PRO A 66 -1.59 -8.40 -2.88
C PRO A 66 -1.33 -9.74 -2.20
N ASN A 67 -1.44 -10.85 -2.94
CA ASN A 67 -1.38 -12.22 -2.39
C ASN A 67 -0.32 -13.11 -3.06
N THR A 68 0.63 -12.52 -3.80
CA THR A 68 1.80 -13.22 -4.32
C THR A 68 3.00 -13.06 -3.35
N PRO A 69 4.08 -13.85 -3.47
CA PRO A 69 5.16 -13.87 -2.48
C PRO A 69 5.79 -12.49 -2.18
N GLY A 70 6.26 -12.33 -0.95
CA GLY A 70 6.88 -11.08 -0.48
C GLY A 70 5.84 -9.97 -0.31
N LEU A 71 6.12 -8.79 -0.87
CA LEU A 71 5.17 -7.66 -0.88
C LEU A 71 4.00 -7.87 -1.86
N GLY A 72 4.10 -8.88 -2.73
CA GLY A 72 3.09 -9.19 -3.74
C GLY A 72 3.05 -8.22 -4.93
N ILE A 73 4.12 -7.47 -5.16
CA ILE A 73 4.26 -6.48 -6.24
C ILE A 73 5.46 -6.79 -7.14
N THR A 74 5.42 -6.29 -8.37
CA THR A 74 6.58 -6.28 -9.28
C THR A 74 6.90 -4.84 -9.70
N ILE A 75 8.19 -4.54 -9.78
CA ILE A 75 8.69 -3.19 -10.02
C ILE A 75 8.81 -2.91 -11.53
N ASN A 76 8.34 -1.73 -11.94
CA ASN A 76 8.62 -1.17 -13.24
C ASN A 76 9.97 -0.43 -13.20
N ARG A 77 11.02 -1.07 -13.72
CA ARG A 77 12.38 -0.51 -13.71
C ARG A 77 12.54 0.68 -14.65
N ASP A 78 11.82 0.72 -15.76
CA ASP A 78 11.87 1.85 -16.69
C ASP A 78 11.32 3.12 -16.04
N ALA A 79 10.27 3.00 -15.22
CA ALA A 79 9.76 4.10 -14.42
C ALA A 79 10.80 4.61 -13.40
N LEU A 80 11.62 3.74 -12.82
CA LEU A 80 12.69 4.17 -11.92
C LEU A 80 13.71 5.05 -12.65
N GLU A 81 14.13 4.69 -13.87
CA GLU A 81 15.03 5.52 -14.66
C GLU A 81 14.40 6.85 -15.05
N ASN A 82 13.11 6.85 -15.43
CA ASN A 82 12.38 8.06 -15.81
C ASN A 82 12.20 9.05 -14.65
N TYR A 83 11.99 8.55 -13.43
CA TYR A 83 11.78 9.36 -12.22
C TYR A 83 13.02 9.44 -11.33
N ARG A 84 14.17 8.96 -11.81
CA ARG A 84 15.42 9.02 -11.08
C ARG A 84 15.74 10.47 -10.74
N LEU A 85 16.16 10.71 -9.50
CA LEU A 85 16.66 12.01 -9.09
C LEU A 85 17.84 12.41 -10.00
N LYS A 86 17.75 13.59 -10.61
CA LYS A 86 18.85 14.17 -11.36
C LYS A 86 19.69 14.99 -10.38
N GLU A 87 21.00 14.79 -10.45
CA GLU A 87 21.96 15.68 -9.80
C GLU A 87 21.95 17.07 -10.45
#